data_AF-A0A2S5Z585-F1
#
_entry.id   AF-A0A2S5Z585-F1
#
_cell.length_a   1.000
_cell.length_b   1.000
_cell.length_c   1.000
_cell.angle_alpha   90.00
_cell.angle_beta   90.00
_cell.angle_gamma   90.00
#
_symmetry.space_group_name_H-M   'P 1'
#
loop_
_entity.id
_entity.type
_entity.pdbx_description
1 polymer ?
#
loop_
_entity_poly.entity_id
_entity_poly.type
_entity_poly.pdbx_seq_one_letter_code
_entity_poly.pdbx_strand_id
1 'polypeptide(L)' 'MKKKRFTEQELLEDLDVDSAHADELAVPLPQELSPLERLKGSVKRYERPTDPVWDEYFDSNEGVSEDFMEERDQPSHED' A
#
# COMPACT_ATOMS: atom_id res chain seq x y z
N MET A 1 -29.24 -30.19 33.74
CA MET A 1 -28.31 -30.64 32.67
C MET A 1 -26.93 -30.82 33.27
N LYS A 2 -26.31 -32.00 33.12
CA LYS A 2 -24.91 -32.22 33.54
C LYS A 2 -24.00 -31.63 32.46
N LYS A 3 -23.12 -30.69 32.81
CA LYS A 3 -22.14 -30.14 31.86
C LYS A 3 -21.03 -31.17 31.67
N LYS A 4 -20.76 -31.56 30.42
CA LYS A 4 -19.57 -32.36 30.09
C LYS A 4 -18.32 -31.54 30.48
N ARG A 5 -17.36 -32.20 31.12
CA ARG A 5 -16.03 -31.64 31.36
C ARG A 5 -15.10 -32.27 30.33
N PHE A 6 -14.55 -31.45 29.45
CA PHE A 6 -13.55 -31.87 28.49
C PHE A 6 -12.17 -31.90 29.15
N THR A 7 -11.31 -32.77 28.64
CA THR A 7 -9.89 -32.83 28.96
C THR A 7 -9.10 -31.94 27.99
N GLU A 8 -7.89 -31.52 28.37
CA GLU A 8 -7.03 -30.70 27.51
C GLU A 8 -6.73 -31.38 26.17
N GLN A 9 -6.54 -32.69 26.17
CA GLN A 9 -6.31 -33.48 24.95
C GLN A 9 -7.51 -33.44 23.99
N GLU A 10 -8.73 -33.59 24.49
CA GLU A 10 -9.96 -33.50 23.67
C GLU A 10 -10.17 -32.10 23.07
N LEU A 11 -9.59 -31.07 23.67
CA LEU A 11 -9.66 -29.70 23.15
C LEU A 11 -8.61 -29.44 22.05
N LEU A 12 -7.56 -30.26 21.98
CA LEU A 12 -6.44 -30.09 21.04
C LEU A 12 -6.47 -31.09 19.88
N GLU A 13 -7.34 -32.11 19.91
CA GLU A 13 -7.39 -33.21 18.95
C GLU A 13 -7.66 -32.75 17.50
N ASP A 14 -8.45 -31.69 17.32
CA ASP A 14 -8.79 -31.11 16.02
C ASP A 14 -8.07 -29.78 15.72
N LEU A 15 -7.14 -29.37 16.60
CA LEU A 15 -6.40 -28.12 16.42
C LEU A 15 -5.24 -28.34 15.46
N ASP A 16 -5.39 -27.87 14.24
CA ASP A 16 -4.34 -27.91 13.23
C ASP A 16 -3.22 -26.93 13.61
N VAL A 17 -2.05 -27.50 13.91
CA VAL A 17 -0.85 -26.76 14.36
C VAL A 17 -0.44 -25.69 13.35
N ASP A 18 -0.68 -25.94 12.06
CA ASP A 18 -0.33 -25.03 10.98
C ASP A 18 -1.32 -23.85 10.84
N SER A 19 -2.57 -24.01 11.28
CA SER A 19 -3.58 -22.94 11.29
C SER A 19 -3.83 -22.30 12.66
N ALA A 20 -3.35 -22.92 13.75
CA ALA A 20 -3.45 -22.36 15.10
C ALA A 20 -2.75 -21.00 15.24
N HIS A 21 -1.75 -20.72 14.39
CA HIS A 21 -1.03 -19.45 14.31
C HIS A 21 -1.41 -18.61 13.09
N ALA A 22 -2.47 -18.97 12.34
CA ALA A 22 -2.85 -18.24 11.13
C ALA A 22 -3.29 -16.78 11.42
N ASP A 23 -3.70 -16.48 12.64
CA ASP A 23 -4.02 -15.12 13.09
C ASP A 23 -2.79 -14.25 13.41
N GLU A 24 -1.58 -14.83 13.49
CA GLU A 24 -0.37 -14.10 13.91
C GLU A 24 0.25 -13.24 12.81
N LEU A 25 -0.30 -13.24 11.59
CA LEU A 25 0.04 -12.28 10.55
C LEU A 25 -1.20 -11.45 10.17
N ALA A 26 -1.74 -10.71 11.14
CA ALA A 26 -2.70 -9.67 10.86
C ALA A 26 -2.10 -8.70 9.83
N VAL A 27 -2.75 -8.55 8.67
CA VAL A 27 -2.38 -7.51 7.70
C VAL A 27 -2.45 -6.16 8.44
N PRO A 28 -1.35 -5.38 8.47
CA PRO A 28 -1.32 -4.12 9.22
C PRO A 28 -2.47 -3.21 8.79
N LEU A 29 -3.12 -2.57 9.76
CA LEU A 29 -4.14 -1.58 9.45
C LEU A 29 -3.49 -0.38 8.74
N PRO A 30 -4.22 0.39 7.90
CA PRO A 30 -3.65 1.51 7.17
C PRO A 30 -2.97 2.57 8.06
N GLN A 31 -3.40 2.71 9.31
CA GLN A 31 -2.79 3.60 10.31
C GLN A 31 -1.52 3.03 10.96
N GLU A 32 -1.28 1.72 10.86
CA GLU A 32 -0.09 1.03 11.39
C GLU A 32 1.04 0.94 10.36
N LEU A 33 0.73 1.21 9.09
CA LEU A 33 1.72 1.30 8.03
C LEU A 33 2.62 2.52 8.22
N SER A 34 3.92 2.34 7.99
CA SER A 34 4.86 3.45 7.93
C SER A 34 4.47 4.44 6.82
N PRO A 35 4.89 5.72 6.91
CA PRO A 35 4.59 6.71 5.88
C PRO A 35 4.97 6.26 4.46
N LEU A 36 6.05 5.48 4.32
CA LEU A 36 6.47 4.94 3.03
C LEU A 36 5.52 3.83 2.55
N GLU A 37 5.21 2.85 3.40
CA GLU A 37 4.30 1.73 3.03
C GLU A 37 2.91 2.21 2.61
N ARG A 38 2.44 3.33 3.17
CA ARG A 38 1.18 3.96 2.76
C ARG A 38 1.18 4.47 1.32
N LEU A 39 2.35 4.76 0.75
CA LEU A 39 2.49 5.20 -0.63
C LEU A 39 2.50 4.04 -1.63
N LYS A 40 2.62 2.79 -1.14
CA LYS A 40 2.66 1.59 -1.99
C LYS A 40 1.39 1.50 -2.83
N GLY A 41 1.54 1.51 -4.15
CA GLY A 41 0.43 1.44 -5.10
C GLY A 41 -0.27 2.78 -5.40
N SER A 42 0.06 3.86 -4.69
CA SER A 42 -0.44 5.21 -4.97
C SER A 42 0.54 6.05 -5.79
N VAL A 43 1.85 5.81 -5.63
CA VAL A 43 2.89 6.51 -6.39
C VAL A 43 3.47 5.61 -7.48
N LYS A 44 3.85 6.23 -8.60
CA LYS A 44 4.65 5.57 -9.63
C LYS A 44 6.01 5.18 -9.04
N ARG A 45 6.52 4.00 -9.39
CA ARG A 45 7.85 3.47 -9.01
C ARG A 45 8.14 3.38 -7.50
N TYR A 46 7.15 2.98 -6.69
CA TYR A 46 7.33 2.73 -5.25
C TYR A 46 8.54 1.84 -4.91
N GLU A 47 8.77 0.77 -5.70
CA GLU A 47 9.86 -0.18 -5.47
C GLU A 47 11.26 0.40 -5.74
N ARG A 48 11.35 1.49 -6.52
CA ARG A 48 12.62 2.11 -6.91
C ARG A 48 12.51 3.64 -6.96
N PRO A 49 12.34 4.29 -5.80
CA PRO A 49 12.07 5.72 -5.72
C PRO A 49 13.28 6.60 -6.10
N THR A 50 14.50 6.04 -6.12
CA THR A 50 15.73 6.75 -6.45
C THR A 50 16.27 6.45 -7.85
N ASP A 51 15.64 5.54 -8.58
CA ASP A 51 16.06 5.25 -9.96
C ASP A 51 15.89 6.50 -10.83
N PRO A 52 16.80 6.76 -11.79
CA PRO A 52 16.62 7.83 -12.75
C PRO A 52 15.34 7.58 -13.57
N VAL A 53 14.48 8.61 -13.63
CA VAL A 53 13.15 8.52 -14.26
C VAL A 53 13.04 9.31 -15.56
N TRP A 54 14.09 10.05 -15.94
CA TRP A 54 14.00 11.01 -17.05
C TRP A 54 13.72 10.35 -18.40
N ASP A 55 14.44 9.26 -18.72
CA ASP A 55 14.22 8.55 -19.99
C ASP A 55 12.78 8.04 -20.09
N GLU A 56 12.27 7.38 -19.05
CA GLU A 56 10.86 6.92 -19.01
C GLU A 56 9.87 8.09 -19.06
N TYR A 57 10.15 9.19 -18.37
CA TYR A 57 9.27 10.36 -18.35
C TYR A 57 9.12 10.97 -19.75
N PHE A 58 10.24 11.16 -20.46
CA PHE A 58 10.24 11.74 -21.81
C PHE A 58 9.80 10.76 -22.90
N ASP A 59 10.08 9.47 -22.75
CA ASP A 59 9.69 8.44 -23.71
C ASP A 59 8.25 7.93 -23.48
N SER A 60 7.59 8.36 -22.39
CA SER A 60 6.21 7.97 -22.12
C SER A 60 5.25 8.54 -23.17
N ASN A 61 4.27 7.73 -23.58
CA ASN A 61 3.17 8.17 -24.44
C ASN A 61 2.09 8.96 -23.65
N GLU A 62 2.34 9.23 -22.36
CA GLU A 62 1.47 9.98 -21.46
C GLU A 62 1.89 11.46 -21.48
N GLY A 63 1.42 12.19 -22.49
CA GLY A 63 1.72 13.61 -22.66
C GLY A 63 0.77 14.53 -21.88
N VAL A 64 1.11 15.81 -21.84
CA VAL A 64 0.18 16.87 -21.43
C VAL A 64 -0.88 17.10 -22.51
N SER A 65 -2.03 17.66 -22.13
CA SER A 65 -3.06 18.06 -23.09
C SER A 65 -2.58 19.23 -23.96
N GLU A 66 -3.14 19.38 -25.16
CA GLU A 66 -2.73 20.41 -26.12
C GLU A 66 -2.94 21.84 -25.59
N ASP A 67 -3.91 22.03 -24.70
CA ASP A 67 -4.28 23.30 -24.06
C ASP A 67 -3.51 23.56 -22.76
N PHE A 68 -2.65 22.63 -22.32
CA PHE A 68 -1.93 22.78 -21.06
C PHE A 68 -0.97 23.98 -21.11
N MET A 69 -1.20 24.96 -20.23
CA MET A 69 -0.41 26.20 -20.15
C MET A 69 -0.50 27.11 -21.39
N GLU A 70 -1.60 27.06 -22.15
CA GLU A 70 -1.82 27.97 -23.30
C GLU A 70 -1.73 29.45 -22.89
N GLU A 71 -2.32 29.80 -21.74
CA GLU A 71 -2.11 31.07 -21.06
C GLU A 71 -1.54 30.80 -19.67
N ARG A 72 -0.30 31.25 -19.45
CA ARG A 72 0.33 31.18 -18.14
C ARG A 72 -0.02 32.44 -17.37
N ASP A 73 -0.76 32.29 -16.26
CA ASP A 73 -1.17 33.35 -15.32
C ASP A 73 0.00 34.00 -14.55
N GLN A 74 1.07 34.36 -15.26
CA GLN A 74 2.18 35.08 -14.68
C GLN A 74 1.77 36.56 -14.53
N PRO A 75 1.93 37.16 -13.33
CA PRO A 75 1.67 38.58 -13.16
C PRO A 75 2.59 39.40 -14.08
N SER A 76 2.02 40.46 -14.67
CA SER A 76 2.80 41.45 -15.39
C SER A 76 3.73 42.19 -14.44
N HIS A 77 4.96 42.45 -14.89
CA HIS A 77 5.81 43.41 -14.20
C HIS A 77 5.19 44.80 -14.42
N GLU A 78 4.55 45.35 -13.39
CA GLU A 78 4.09 46.74 -13.39
C GLU A 78 5.28 47.63 -13.02
N ASP A 79 5.70 48.51 -13.93
CA ASP A 79 6.76 49.51 -13.72
C ASP A 79 6.24 50.77 -13.01
#